data_AF-A0A925UD16-F1
#
_entry.id   AF-A0A925UD16-F1
#
_cell.length_a   1.000
_cell.length_b   1.000
_cell.length_c   1.000
_cell.angle_alpha   90.00
_cell.angle_beta   90.00
_cell.angle_gamma   90.00
#
_symmetry.space_group_name_H-M   'P 1'
#
loop_
_entity.id
_entity.type
_entity.pdbx_description
1 polymer ?
#
loop_
_entity_poly.entity_id
_entity_poly.type
_entity_poly.pdbx_seq_one_letter_code
_entity_poly.pdbx_strand_id
1 'polypeptide(L)'
;MKTHPLKKTRLALLLLTCFASQQALAIDTYPGDPGTLGVPESWRTAEFLRDWGLRAIGAEYAYARGFSGAGVLVGAVDSGYFAPHSQFTPSRYSGLTVGAIPGPYDPAYNDRHGTHVVGTIGAARDGGSAVENFHGVAFNANIVVGNTGKTDGVL
;
A
#
# COMPACT_ATOMS: atom_id res chain seq x y z
N MET A 1 69.03 6.68 -17.98
CA MET A 1 67.62 6.22 -18.10
C MET A 1 67.25 5.53 -16.79
N LYS A 2 66.50 6.20 -15.89
CA LYS A 2 66.05 5.61 -14.62
C LYS A 2 64.62 5.09 -14.84
N THR A 3 64.43 3.78 -14.77
CA THR A 3 63.10 3.16 -14.81
C THR A 3 62.51 3.16 -13.41
N HIS A 4 61.40 3.88 -13.21
CA HIS A 4 60.63 3.80 -11.97
C HIS A 4 59.60 2.67 -12.09
N PRO A 5 59.59 1.66 -11.20
CA PRO A 5 58.55 0.64 -11.20
C PRO A 5 57.24 1.24 -10.69
N LEU A 6 56.17 1.07 -11.46
CA LEU A 6 54.80 1.39 -11.07
C LEU A 6 54.44 0.60 -9.80
N LYS A 7 54.16 1.31 -8.69
CA LYS A 7 53.62 0.71 -7.47
C LYS A 7 52.21 0.18 -7.76
N LYS A 8 51.98 -1.10 -7.47
CA LYS A 8 50.65 -1.75 -7.45
C LYS A 8 49.80 -1.16 -6.32
N THR A 9 49.32 0.05 -6.47
CA THR A 9 48.38 0.67 -5.52
C THR A 9 46.96 0.57 -6.07
N ARG A 10 46.23 -0.41 -5.53
CA ARG A 10 44.79 -0.40 -5.25
C ARG A 10 43.90 0.11 -6.39
N LEU A 11 43.69 -0.73 -7.39
CA LEU A 11 42.49 -0.66 -8.21
C LEU A 11 41.54 -1.79 -7.77
N ALA A 12 40.96 -1.64 -6.58
CA ALA A 12 39.75 -2.36 -6.24
C ALA A 12 38.62 -1.67 -6.99
N LEU A 13 38.25 -2.24 -8.14
CA LEU A 13 37.13 -1.83 -8.95
C LEU A 13 35.87 -1.84 -8.07
N LEU A 14 35.38 -0.66 -7.73
CA LEU A 14 34.14 -0.43 -6.99
C LEU A 14 32.97 -0.80 -7.91
N LEU A 15 32.66 -2.10 -7.99
CA LEU A 15 31.46 -2.65 -8.62
C LEU A 15 30.36 -2.73 -7.56
N LEU A 16 30.01 -1.58 -6.98
CA LEU A 16 29.00 -1.49 -5.93
C LEU A 16 28.31 -0.13 -6.05
N THR A 17 26.97 -0.14 -5.96
CA THR A 17 26.05 1.01 -5.78
C THR A 17 25.39 1.67 -7.00
N CYS A 18 24.85 0.89 -7.95
CA CYS A 18 23.74 1.40 -8.81
C CYS A 18 22.46 0.55 -8.80
N PHE A 19 22.36 -0.48 -7.96
CA PHE A 19 21.07 -1.03 -7.57
C PHE A 19 20.98 -0.92 -6.06
N ALA A 20 20.46 0.21 -5.58
CA ALA A 20 19.72 0.16 -4.33
C ALA A 20 18.54 -0.77 -4.60
N SER A 21 18.75 -2.08 -4.47
CA SER A 21 17.65 -3.01 -4.29
C SER A 21 17.01 -2.57 -2.98
N GLN A 22 15.98 -1.72 -3.05
CA GLN A 22 14.96 -1.77 -2.02
C GLN A 22 14.52 -3.24 -2.04
N GLN A 23 15.01 -4.00 -1.06
CA GLN A 23 14.38 -5.26 -0.75
C GLN A 23 12.92 -4.87 -0.52
N ALA A 24 12.06 -5.30 -1.43
CA ALA A 24 10.64 -5.31 -1.16
C ALA A 24 10.49 -5.92 0.23
N LEU A 25 10.02 -5.13 1.19
CA LEU A 25 9.64 -5.67 2.48
C LEU A 25 8.67 -6.83 2.20
N ALA A 26 8.79 -7.90 2.97
CA ALA A 26 7.98 -9.09 2.76
C ALA A 26 6.49 -8.67 2.67
N ILE A 27 5.83 -9.09 1.59
CA ILE A 27 4.39 -8.88 1.45
C ILE A 27 3.72 -9.61 2.62
N ASP A 28 2.98 -8.87 3.42
CA ASP A 28 2.19 -9.41 4.52
C ASP A 28 0.77 -9.72 4.02
N THR A 29 0.32 -10.94 4.23
CA THR A 29 -0.95 -11.43 3.69
C THR A 29 -1.47 -12.60 4.54
N TYR A 30 -2.63 -13.13 4.18
CA TYR A 30 -3.27 -14.22 4.89
C TYR A 30 -2.61 -15.59 4.63
N PRO A 31 -2.69 -16.53 5.60
CA PRO A 31 -2.19 -17.89 5.42
C PRO A 31 -2.80 -18.58 4.19
N GLY A 32 -1.95 -19.10 3.31
CA GLY A 32 -2.39 -19.78 2.10
C GLY A 32 -2.77 -18.86 0.93
N ASP A 33 -2.45 -17.57 1.00
CA ASP A 33 -2.50 -16.69 -0.17
C ASP A 33 -1.66 -17.30 -1.32
N PRO A 34 -2.24 -17.49 -2.52
CA PRO A 34 -1.51 -18.05 -3.67
C PRO A 34 -0.48 -17.09 -4.28
N GLY A 35 -0.45 -15.82 -3.88
CA GLY A 35 0.47 -14.81 -4.39
C GLY A 35 1.93 -15.26 -4.36
N THR A 36 2.52 -15.40 -5.54
CA THR A 36 3.88 -15.91 -5.74
C THR A 36 4.72 -14.87 -6.48
N LEU A 37 5.92 -14.59 -5.96
CA LEU A 37 6.87 -13.69 -6.61
C LEU A 37 7.24 -14.21 -8.01
N GLY A 38 7.35 -13.30 -8.97
CA GLY A 38 7.63 -13.60 -10.37
C GLY A 38 6.45 -14.18 -11.15
N VAL A 39 5.30 -14.46 -10.53
CA VAL A 39 4.12 -15.08 -11.18
C VAL A 39 2.90 -14.16 -11.03
N PRO A 40 2.71 -13.15 -11.91
CA PRO A 40 1.59 -12.20 -11.83
C PRO A 40 0.21 -12.87 -11.74
N GLU A 41 0.01 -13.95 -12.49
CA GLU A 41 -1.26 -14.68 -12.54
C GLU A 41 -1.68 -15.21 -11.17
N SER A 42 -0.72 -15.57 -10.31
CA SER A 42 -1.00 -16.11 -8.97
C SER A 42 -1.66 -15.09 -8.02
N TRP A 43 -1.53 -13.80 -8.31
CA TRP A 43 -2.12 -12.72 -7.52
C TRP A 43 -3.58 -12.43 -7.87
N ARG A 44 -4.08 -12.96 -8.99
CA ARG A 44 -5.46 -12.75 -9.49
C ARG A 44 -6.47 -13.64 -8.77
N THR A 45 -6.53 -13.55 -7.44
CA THR A 45 -7.50 -14.26 -6.58
C THR A 45 -8.93 -13.76 -6.81
N ALA A 46 -9.92 -14.47 -6.26
CA ALA A 46 -11.30 -13.99 -6.27
C ALA A 46 -11.42 -12.58 -5.64
N GLU A 47 -10.71 -12.33 -4.54
CA GLU A 47 -10.61 -11.03 -3.88
C GLU A 47 -9.97 -9.96 -4.78
N PHE A 48 -8.94 -10.29 -5.56
CA PHE A 48 -8.36 -9.39 -6.57
C PHE A 48 -9.36 -9.04 -7.67
N LEU A 49 -10.09 -10.03 -8.16
CA LEU A 49 -11.01 -9.88 -9.29
C LEU A 49 -12.30 -9.14 -8.91
N ARG A 50 -12.51 -8.82 -7.64
CA ARG A 50 -13.65 -8.02 -7.16
C ARG A 50 -13.53 -6.55 -7.51
N ASP A 51 -12.31 -6.04 -7.59
CA ASP A 51 -12.03 -4.69 -8.09
C ASP A 51 -11.40 -4.79 -9.49
N TRP A 52 -12.18 -4.41 -10.51
CA TRP A 52 -11.71 -4.39 -11.89
C TRP A 52 -10.52 -3.44 -12.09
N GLY A 53 -10.42 -2.40 -11.26
CA GLY A 53 -9.36 -1.39 -11.30
C GLY A 53 -7.98 -1.99 -11.05
N LEU A 54 -7.87 -2.96 -10.14
CA LEU A 54 -6.60 -3.64 -9.85
C LEU A 54 -6.01 -4.30 -11.10
N ARG A 55 -6.85 -4.99 -11.87
CA ARG A 55 -6.43 -5.59 -13.14
C ARG A 55 -6.15 -4.54 -14.21
N ALA A 56 -6.97 -3.49 -14.27
CA ALA A 56 -6.81 -2.43 -15.26
C ALA A 56 -5.48 -1.68 -15.12
N ILE A 57 -4.99 -1.49 -13.89
CA ILE A 57 -3.69 -0.85 -13.63
C ILE A 57 -2.51 -1.84 -13.59
N GLY A 58 -2.77 -3.14 -13.74
CA GLY A 58 -1.73 -4.17 -13.70
C GLY A 58 -1.10 -4.36 -12.31
N ALA A 59 -1.87 -4.20 -11.23
CA ALA A 59 -1.37 -4.30 -9.86
C ALA A 59 -0.70 -5.66 -9.57
N GLU A 60 -1.17 -6.74 -10.21
CA GLU A 60 -0.58 -8.08 -10.07
C GLU A 60 0.90 -8.13 -10.49
N TYR A 61 1.32 -7.28 -11.43
CA TYR A 61 2.71 -7.20 -11.87
C TYR A 61 3.59 -6.48 -10.84
N ALA A 62 3.03 -5.57 -10.04
CA ALA A 62 3.73 -4.96 -8.91
C ALA A 62 3.87 -5.97 -7.76
N TYR A 63 2.80 -6.71 -7.46
CA TYR A 63 2.78 -7.73 -6.41
C TYR A 63 3.76 -8.88 -6.73
N ALA A 64 3.81 -9.34 -7.98
CA ALA A 64 4.80 -10.33 -8.43
C ALA A 64 6.26 -9.84 -8.28
N ARG A 65 6.49 -8.53 -8.23
CA ARG A 65 7.81 -7.94 -7.94
C ARG A 65 8.04 -7.66 -6.46
N GLY A 66 7.09 -8.01 -5.59
CA GLY A 66 7.17 -7.80 -4.15
C GLY A 66 6.59 -6.46 -3.67
N PHE A 67 5.97 -5.66 -4.53
CA PHE A 67 5.50 -4.33 -4.15
C PHE A 67 4.03 -4.33 -3.73
N SER A 68 3.75 -4.36 -2.42
CA SER A 68 2.40 -4.29 -1.83
C SER A 68 2.08 -2.96 -1.12
N GLY A 69 3.00 -1.99 -1.17
CA GLY A 69 2.94 -0.76 -0.38
C GLY A 69 3.54 -0.87 1.02
N ALA A 70 4.11 -2.02 1.39
CA ALA A 70 4.81 -2.19 2.66
C ALA A 70 5.89 -1.11 2.86
N GLY A 71 5.87 -0.46 4.02
CA GLY A 71 6.79 0.64 4.38
C GLY A 71 6.40 2.01 3.81
N VAL A 72 5.34 2.11 3.01
CA VAL A 72 4.81 3.39 2.51
C VAL A 72 3.77 3.93 3.49
N LEU A 73 3.89 5.22 3.81
CA LEU A 73 2.86 5.97 4.52
C LEU A 73 2.04 6.78 3.51
N VAL A 74 0.73 6.57 3.48
CA VAL A 74 -0.20 7.30 2.62
C VAL A 74 -1.08 8.20 3.48
N GLY A 75 -1.08 9.50 3.20
CA GLY A 75 -2.03 10.45 3.76
C GLY A 75 -3.24 10.59 2.84
N ALA A 76 -4.44 10.43 3.38
CA ALA A 76 -5.70 10.69 2.68
C ALA A 76 -6.47 11.80 3.41
N VAL A 77 -6.94 12.81 2.69
CA VAL A 77 -7.80 13.87 3.24
C VAL A 77 -9.13 13.81 2.51
N ASP A 78 -10.18 13.49 3.24
CA ASP A 78 -11.51 13.20 2.70
C ASP A 78 -12.58 13.40 3.80
N SER A 79 -13.80 12.89 3.66
CA SER A 79 -14.86 12.92 4.68
C SER A 79 -14.60 12.03 5.91
N GLY A 80 -13.36 11.58 6.13
CA GLY A 80 -12.98 10.65 7.19
C GLY A 80 -13.24 9.19 6.83
N TYR A 81 -12.88 8.28 7.74
CA TYR A 81 -12.98 6.83 7.51
C TYR A 81 -13.69 6.11 8.65
N PHE A 82 -14.46 5.07 8.32
CA PHE A 82 -15.10 4.22 9.31
C PHE A 82 -14.06 3.33 10.00
N ALA A 83 -13.48 3.83 11.09
CA ALA A 83 -12.42 3.14 11.84
C ALA A 83 -12.75 1.69 12.28
N PRO A 84 -14.02 1.32 12.58
CA PRO A 84 -14.36 -0.06 12.91
C PRO A 84 -14.44 -1.03 11.71
N HIS A 85 -14.19 -0.59 10.48
CA HIS A 85 -14.25 -1.46 9.30
C HIS A 85 -13.21 -2.60 9.42
N SER A 86 -13.61 -3.85 9.15
CA SER A 86 -12.74 -5.03 9.33
C SER A 86 -11.46 -4.97 8.49
N GLN A 87 -11.53 -4.34 7.31
CA GLN A 87 -10.38 -4.17 6.41
C GLN A 87 -9.37 -3.09 6.87
N PHE A 88 -9.70 -2.31 7.92
CA PHE A 88 -8.91 -1.15 8.38
C PHE A 88 -8.32 -1.41 9.76
N THR A 89 -7.36 -2.34 9.84
CA THR A 89 -6.75 -2.71 11.11
C THR A 89 -6.07 -1.49 11.78
N PRO A 90 -6.23 -1.30 13.11
CA PRO A 90 -5.58 -0.19 13.84
C PRO A 90 -4.05 -0.19 13.77
N SER A 91 -3.43 -1.32 13.38
CA SER A 91 -1.99 -1.41 13.14
C SER A 91 -1.53 -0.68 11.87
N ARG A 92 -2.42 -0.49 10.89
CA ARG A 92 -2.12 0.19 9.62
C ARG A 92 -2.88 1.51 9.47
N TYR A 93 -4.07 1.62 10.05
CA TYR A 93 -4.93 2.79 9.93
C TYR A 93 -4.92 3.64 11.18
N SER A 94 -4.72 4.94 11.00
CA SER A 94 -4.90 5.92 12.05
C SER A 94 -5.58 7.18 11.53
N GLY A 95 -6.40 7.80 12.37
CA GLY A 95 -6.97 9.11 12.10
C GLY A 95 -6.06 10.21 12.62
N LEU A 96 -5.85 11.26 11.81
CA LEU A 96 -5.20 12.49 12.23
C LEU A 96 -6.26 13.50 12.67
N THR A 97 -6.14 14.02 13.89
CA THR A 97 -6.96 15.15 14.35
C THR A 97 -6.39 16.45 13.81
N VAL A 98 -7.19 17.18 13.04
CA VAL A 98 -6.83 18.50 12.51
C VAL A 98 -7.75 19.55 13.13
N GLY A 99 -7.19 20.43 13.97
CA GLY A 99 -8.00 21.33 14.79
C GLY A 99 -8.88 20.54 15.76
N ALA A 100 -10.20 20.71 15.66
CA ALA A 100 -11.18 19.98 16.46
C ALA A 100 -11.83 18.79 15.73
N ILE A 101 -11.38 18.46 14.52
CA ILE A 101 -11.99 17.44 13.67
C ILE A 101 -11.15 16.15 13.75
N PRO A 102 -11.67 15.06 14.34
CA PRO A 102 -10.99 13.76 14.36
C PRO A 102 -10.96 13.11 12.97
N GLY A 103 -9.90 12.37 12.66
CA GLY A 103 -9.76 11.65 11.38
C GLY A 103 -10.83 10.58 11.09
N PRO A 104 -11.36 9.84 12.09
CA PRO A 104 -12.48 8.94 11.85
C PRO A 104 -13.74 9.67 11.39
N TYR A 105 -14.53 8.99 10.59
CA TYR A 105 -15.86 9.40 10.13
C TYR A 105 -16.82 9.60 11.30
N ASP A 106 -17.59 10.69 11.27
CA ASP A 106 -18.75 10.93 12.13
C ASP A 106 -20.02 11.02 11.27
N PRO A 107 -21.01 10.11 11.43
CA PRO A 107 -22.25 10.11 10.65
C PRO A 107 -23.10 11.37 10.81
N ALA A 108 -22.85 12.19 11.84
CA ALA A 108 -23.55 13.47 12.00
C ALA A 108 -23.11 14.52 10.97
N TYR A 109 -21.90 14.39 10.40
CA TYR A 109 -21.29 15.42 9.55
C TYR A 109 -20.73 14.90 8.23
N ASN A 110 -20.34 13.63 8.18
CA ASN A 110 -19.63 13.03 7.08
C ASN A 110 -20.50 12.04 6.30
N ASP A 111 -20.06 11.71 5.09
CA ASP A 111 -20.59 10.57 4.34
C ASP A 111 -19.54 9.45 4.24
N ARG A 112 -19.87 8.39 3.51
CA ARG A 112 -19.05 7.18 3.41
C ARG A 112 -17.90 7.27 2.41
N HIS A 113 -17.71 8.40 1.73
CA HIS A 113 -16.80 8.53 0.59
C HIS A 113 -15.33 8.31 1.01
N GLY A 114 -14.88 8.91 2.11
CA GLY A 114 -13.50 8.71 2.58
C GLY A 114 -13.18 7.27 2.94
N THR A 115 -14.16 6.52 3.47
CA THR A 115 -14.04 5.06 3.69
C THR A 115 -13.82 4.32 2.37
N HIS A 116 -14.57 4.67 1.32
CA HIS A 116 -14.39 4.06 0.01
C HIS A 116 -13.00 4.39 -0.58
N VAL A 117 -12.59 5.66 -0.51
CA VAL A 117 -11.28 6.12 -1.00
C VAL A 117 -10.13 5.35 -0.34
N VAL A 118 -10.11 5.29 0.99
CA VAL A 118 -9.01 4.60 1.69
C VAL A 118 -9.10 3.08 1.54
N GLY A 119 -10.30 2.53 1.30
CA GLY A 119 -10.49 1.15 0.88
C GLY A 119 -9.80 0.85 -0.46
N THR A 120 -10.02 1.68 -1.47
CA THR A 120 -9.32 1.57 -2.78
C THR A 120 -7.80 1.65 -2.61
N ILE A 121 -7.31 2.51 -1.71
CA ILE A 121 -5.87 2.65 -1.45
C ILE A 121 -5.32 1.39 -0.79
N GLY A 122 -5.92 0.91 0.31
CA GLY A 122 -5.27 -0.11 1.14
C GLY A 122 -6.19 -0.89 2.05
N ALA A 123 -7.40 -1.25 1.62
CA ALA A 123 -8.14 -2.35 2.23
C ALA A 123 -7.23 -3.59 2.33
N ALA A 124 -7.33 -4.34 3.43
CA ALA A 124 -6.45 -5.47 3.66
C ALA A 124 -6.66 -6.56 2.60
N ARG A 125 -5.59 -7.32 2.33
CA ARG A 125 -5.66 -8.55 1.58
C ARG A 125 -5.78 -9.69 2.57
N ASP A 126 -6.96 -10.28 2.68
CA ASP A 126 -7.29 -11.18 3.80
C ASP A 126 -7.92 -12.52 3.39
N GLY A 127 -8.13 -12.72 2.08
CA GLY A 127 -8.69 -13.96 1.56
C GLY A 127 -10.17 -14.14 1.87
N GLY A 128 -10.83 -13.10 2.39
CA GLY A 128 -12.25 -13.09 2.70
C GLY A 128 -13.09 -13.40 1.46
N SER A 129 -14.11 -14.25 1.64
CA SER A 129 -14.99 -14.70 0.56
C SER A 129 -16.32 -13.94 0.50
N ALA A 130 -16.54 -12.99 1.41
CA ALA A 130 -17.73 -12.15 1.40
C ALA A 130 -17.87 -11.43 0.06
N VAL A 131 -19.11 -11.21 -0.37
CA VAL A 131 -19.41 -10.63 -1.70
C VAL A 131 -18.80 -9.23 -1.86
N GLU A 132 -18.70 -8.50 -0.75
CA GLU A 132 -18.15 -7.15 -0.65
C GLU A 132 -16.64 -7.14 -0.33
N ASN A 133 -16.00 -8.31 -0.20
CA ASN A 133 -14.57 -8.38 0.12
C ASN A 133 -13.70 -8.11 -1.10
N PHE A 134 -12.79 -7.16 -0.96
CA PHE A 134 -11.74 -6.82 -1.91
C PHE A 134 -10.54 -6.25 -1.12
N HIS A 135 -9.37 -6.16 -1.76
CA HIS A 135 -8.20 -5.50 -1.20
C HIS A 135 -7.84 -4.24 -1.98
N GLY A 136 -7.17 -3.29 -1.31
CA GLY A 136 -6.70 -2.07 -1.95
C GLY A 136 -5.43 -2.29 -2.77
N VAL A 137 -5.08 -1.31 -3.60
CA VAL A 137 -3.87 -1.34 -4.45
C VAL A 137 -2.59 -1.52 -3.64
N ALA A 138 -2.52 -0.91 -2.46
CA ALA A 138 -1.38 -0.91 -1.57
C ALA A 138 -1.79 -1.51 -0.20
N PHE A 139 -2.23 -2.76 -0.22
CA PHE A 139 -2.81 -3.45 0.95
C PHE A 139 -1.86 -3.61 2.16
N ASN A 140 -0.56 -3.35 2.02
CA ASN A 140 0.40 -3.28 3.15
C ASN A 140 0.85 -1.86 3.51
N ALA A 141 0.32 -0.82 2.88
CA ALA A 141 0.63 0.55 3.27
C ALA A 141 0.04 0.89 4.66
N ASN A 142 0.70 1.81 5.34
CA ASN A 142 0.14 2.50 6.49
C ASN A 142 -0.66 3.71 6.00
N ILE A 143 -1.88 3.89 6.50
CA ILE A 143 -2.80 4.93 6.06
C ILE A 143 -3.12 5.87 7.22
N VAL A 144 -2.94 7.15 6.97
CA VAL A 144 -3.30 8.24 7.88
C VAL A 144 -4.41 9.05 7.23
N VAL A 145 -5.55 9.17 7.92
CA VAL A 145 -6.74 9.83 7.38
C VAL A 145 -6.99 11.15 8.09
N GLY A 146 -7.03 12.24 7.34
CA GLY A 146 -7.58 13.52 7.75
C GLY A 146 -9.04 13.63 7.33
N ASN A 147 -9.88 14.12 8.24
CA ASN A 147 -11.30 14.35 7.99
C ASN A 147 -11.55 15.83 7.70
N THR A 148 -12.27 16.14 6.63
CA THR A 148 -12.69 17.51 6.26
C THR A 148 -13.81 18.06 7.14
N GLY A 149 -14.46 17.20 7.93
CA GLY A 149 -15.60 17.49 8.81
C GLY A 149 -16.91 17.71 8.05
N LYS A 150 -16.99 17.29 6.79
CA LYS A 150 -18.16 17.45 5.91
C LYS A 150 -18.38 16.23 5.03
N THR A 151 -19.44 16.26 4.24
CA THR A 151 -19.74 15.33 3.15
C THR A 151 -19.06 15.77 1.84
N ASP A 152 -18.93 14.84 0.89
CA ASP A 152 -18.35 15.08 -0.45
C ASP A 152 -19.41 15.40 -1.49
N GLY A 153 -20.57 15.88 -1.02
CA GLY A 153 -21.62 16.43 -1.86
C GLY A 153 -21.13 17.67 -2.61
N VAL A 154 -21.43 17.75 -3.91
CA VAL A 154 -20.98 18.86 -4.78
C VAL A 154 -21.76 20.17 -4.61
N LEU A 155 -22.53 20.36 -3.52
CA LEU A 155 -23.31 21.58 -3.24
C LEU A 155 -23.37 21.92 -1.75
#